data_AF-A0A258P4E4-F1
#
_entry.id   AF-A0A258P4E4-F1
#
_cell.length_a   1.000
_cell.length_b   1.000
_cell.length_c   1.000
_cell.angle_alpha   90.00
_cell.angle_beta   90.00
_cell.angle_gamma   90.00
#
_symmetry.space_group_name_H-M   'P 1'
#
loop_
_entity.id
_entity.type
_entity.pdbx_description
1 polymer ?
#
loop_
_entity_poly.entity_id
_entity_poly.type
_entity_poly.pdbx_seq_one_letter_code
_entity_poly.pdbx_strand_id
1 'polypeptide(L)'
;MLASLLHIPIETIPVFSSKDTWLKDMNAWLRPRGLAYLSFPQEGFHQMLADFGIRGVHHEIYGGTTRFTDVGHACVGEDGRLVFDPHPSRDGLNASIEGHGLFIALEPWRIQT
;
A
#
# COMPACT_ATOMS: atom_id res chain seq x y z
N MET A 1 2.74 6.65 -3.12
CA MET A 1 1.87 5.47 -3.38
C MET A 1 0.42 5.71 -2.95
N LEU A 2 0.12 6.17 -1.71
CA LEU A 2 -1.28 6.34 -1.26
C LEU A 2 -2.14 7.17 -2.23
N ALA A 3 -1.60 8.28 -2.73
CA ALA A 3 -2.27 9.15 -3.72
C ALA A 3 -2.70 8.38 -4.97
N SER A 4 -1.85 7.46 -5.43
CA SER A 4 -2.09 6.66 -6.63
C SER A 4 -3.16 5.60 -6.40
N LEU A 5 -3.14 4.90 -5.26
CA LEU A 5 -4.17 3.90 -4.93
C LEU A 5 -5.53 4.53 -4.63
N LEU A 6 -5.55 5.67 -3.95
CA LEU A 6 -6.77 6.36 -3.55
C LEU A 6 -7.28 7.35 -4.62
N HIS A 7 -6.52 7.55 -5.69
CA HIS A 7 -6.81 8.53 -6.76
C HIS A 7 -7.10 9.94 -6.23
N ILE A 8 -6.25 10.44 -5.33
CA ILE A 8 -6.34 11.79 -4.74
C ILE A 8 -5.03 12.56 -4.94
N PRO A 9 -5.04 13.91 -4.88
CA PRO A 9 -3.81 14.70 -4.98
C PRO A 9 -2.86 14.41 -3.80
N ILE A 10 -1.56 14.30 -4.08
CA ILE A 10 -0.54 13.95 -3.07
C ILE A 10 -0.42 15.02 -1.98
N GLU A 11 -0.70 16.28 -2.33
CA GLU A 11 -0.66 17.43 -1.44
C GLU A 11 -1.72 17.33 -0.31
N THR A 12 -2.72 16.47 -0.48
CA THR A 12 -3.78 16.24 0.53
C THR A 12 -3.41 15.15 1.55
N ILE A 13 -2.27 14.48 1.36
CA ILE A 13 -1.83 13.36 2.19
C ILE A 13 -0.82 13.87 3.21
N PRO A 14 -1.07 13.71 4.52
CA PRO A 14 -0.11 14.07 5.56
C PRO A 14 1.17 13.24 5.45
N VAL A 15 2.27 13.81 5.93
CA VAL A 15 3.51 13.05 6.14
C VAL A 15 3.39 12.24 7.43
N PHE A 16 3.40 10.92 7.32
CA PHE A 16 3.36 10.00 8.46
C PHE A 16 4.79 9.53 8.81
N SER A 17 5.52 10.29 9.65
CA SER A 17 6.94 10.01 9.95
C SER A 17 7.20 9.37 11.32
N SER A 18 6.17 9.18 12.13
CA SER A 18 6.32 8.64 13.50
C SER A 18 6.55 7.13 13.48
N LYS A 19 7.78 6.69 13.78
CA LYS A 19 8.19 5.28 13.70
C LYS A 19 7.20 4.28 14.33
N ASP A 20 6.67 4.60 15.51
CA ASP A 20 5.82 3.68 16.26
C ASP A 20 4.30 3.92 16.07
N THR A 21 3.91 5.04 15.45
CA THR A 21 2.50 5.45 15.34
C THR A 21 2.03 5.73 13.93
N TRP A 22 2.90 5.71 12.92
CA TRP A 22 2.54 6.10 11.55
C TRP A 22 1.33 5.32 11.01
N LEU A 23 1.22 4.01 11.31
CA LEU A 23 0.05 3.20 10.94
C LEU A 23 -1.23 3.67 11.62
N LYS A 24 -1.15 4.05 12.90
CA LYS A 24 -2.27 4.57 13.68
C LYS A 24 -2.70 5.94 13.14
N ASP A 25 -1.73 6.80 12.85
CA ASP A 25 -1.95 8.15 12.33
C ASP A 25 -2.57 8.10 10.91
N MET A 26 -2.07 7.21 10.06
CA MET A 26 -2.63 6.94 8.73
C MET A 26 -4.07 6.41 8.83
N ASN A 27 -4.32 5.40 9.68
CA ASN A 27 -5.67 4.87 9.87
C ASN A 27 -6.65 5.92 10.44
N ALA A 28 -6.18 6.81 11.32
CA ALA A 28 -6.99 7.93 11.80
C ALA A 28 -7.37 8.89 10.66
N TRP A 29 -6.44 9.16 9.74
CA TRP A 29 -6.70 9.99 8.56
C TRP A 29 -7.55 9.29 7.48
N LEU A 30 -7.48 7.96 7.36
CA LEU A 30 -8.32 7.16 6.45
C LEU A 30 -9.76 7.00 6.95
N ARG A 31 -9.99 7.00 8.27
CA ARG A 31 -11.29 6.74 8.88
C ARG A 31 -12.43 7.63 8.33
N PRO A 32 -12.28 8.96 8.17
CA PRO A 32 -13.31 9.81 7.57
C PRO A 32 -13.66 9.44 6.11
N ARG A 33 -12.79 8.71 5.41
CA ARG A 33 -13.00 8.20 4.05
C ARG A 33 -13.66 6.82 4.03
N GLY A 34 -14.02 6.27 5.19
CA GLY A 34 -14.59 4.92 5.30
C GLY A 34 -13.58 3.81 5.02
N LEU A 35 -12.27 4.09 5.15
CA LEU A 35 -11.20 3.13 4.87
C LEU A 35 -10.36 2.87 6.12
N ALA A 36 -9.74 1.70 6.15
CA ALA A 36 -8.61 1.38 7.01
C ALA A 36 -7.51 0.70 6.17
N TYR A 37 -6.31 0.66 6.73
CA TYR A 37 -5.12 0.08 6.11
C TYR A 37 -4.52 -0.98 7.03
N LEU A 38 -4.13 -2.10 6.43
CA LEU A 38 -3.46 -3.23 7.09
C LEU A 38 -2.11 -3.49 6.40
N SER A 39 -1.05 -3.59 7.19
CA SER A 39 0.29 -3.95 6.71
C SER A 39 0.53 -5.45 6.88
N PHE A 40 1.07 -6.09 5.86
CA PHE A 40 1.43 -7.51 5.86
C PHE A 40 2.89 -7.69 5.45
N PRO A 41 3.64 -8.61 6.07
CA PRO A 41 4.96 -8.98 5.57
C PRO A 41 4.86 -9.62 4.18
N GLN A 42 5.95 -9.59 3.41
CA GLN A 42 6.05 -10.28 2.12
C GLN A 42 5.78 -11.78 2.25
N GLU A 43 6.24 -12.38 3.36
CA GLU A 43 6.08 -13.80 3.64
C GLU A 43 4.60 -14.19 3.72
N GLY A 44 4.20 -15.14 2.89
CA GLY A 44 2.83 -15.68 2.89
C GLY A 44 1.77 -14.83 2.19
N PHE A 45 2.07 -13.60 1.74
CA PHE A 45 1.05 -12.73 1.12
C PHE A 45 0.44 -13.36 -0.15
N HIS A 46 1.26 -13.82 -1.09
CA HIS A 46 0.77 -14.48 -2.31
C HIS A 46 -0.04 -15.74 -2.01
N GLN A 47 0.42 -16.54 -1.04
CA GLN A 47 -0.28 -17.75 -0.63
C GLN A 47 -1.63 -17.41 -0.01
N MET A 48 -1.69 -16.39 0.85
CA MET A 48 -2.93 -15.89 1.46
C MET A 48 -3.96 -15.44 0.41
N LEU A 49 -3.53 -14.67 -0.61
CA LEU A 49 -4.43 -14.29 -1.70
C LEU A 49 -4.97 -15.53 -2.45
N ALA A 50 -4.10 -16.50 -2.74
CA ALA A 50 -4.48 -17.74 -3.42
C ALA A 50 -5.45 -18.59 -2.59
N ASP A 51 -5.15 -18.79 -1.31
CA ASP A 51 -5.95 -19.59 -0.37
C ASP A 51 -7.34 -19.00 -0.15
N PHE A 52 -7.44 -17.66 -0.14
CA PHE A 52 -8.72 -16.96 0.03
C PHE A 52 -9.44 -16.69 -1.30
N GLY A 53 -8.84 -17.06 -2.43
CA GLY A 53 -9.40 -16.84 -3.76
C GLY A 53 -9.52 -15.35 -4.15
N ILE A 54 -8.71 -14.48 -3.54
CA ILE A 54 -8.69 -13.04 -3.83
C ILE A 54 -7.90 -12.79 -5.11
N ARG A 55 -8.45 -11.99 -6.02
CA ARG A 55 -7.84 -11.62 -7.31
C ARG A 55 -8.16 -10.17 -7.69
N GLY A 56 -7.28 -9.55 -8.47
CA GLY A 56 -7.40 -8.17 -8.92
C GLY A 56 -7.27 -7.13 -7.81
N VAL A 57 -6.68 -7.50 -6.66
CA VAL A 57 -6.57 -6.57 -5.53
C VAL A 57 -5.44 -5.58 -5.80
N HIS A 58 -5.77 -4.30 -5.89
CA HIS A 58 -4.79 -3.22 -5.92
C HIS A 58 -4.35 -2.90 -4.50
N HIS A 59 -3.04 -2.88 -4.27
CA HIS A 59 -2.47 -2.77 -2.93
C HIS A 59 -1.16 -1.99 -2.95
N GLU A 60 -0.68 -1.58 -1.78
CA GLU A 60 0.69 -1.12 -1.64
C GLU A 60 1.63 -2.32 -1.72
N ILE A 61 2.74 -2.17 -2.43
CA ILE A 61 3.90 -3.04 -2.35
C ILE A 61 5.12 -2.19 -2.00
N TYR A 62 5.87 -2.59 -0.97
CA TYR A 62 7.00 -1.81 -0.48
C TYR A 62 8.23 -2.66 -0.20
N GLY A 63 9.40 -2.02 -0.30
CA GLY A 63 10.69 -2.65 -0.05
C GLY A 63 11.83 -1.73 -0.45
N GLY A 64 13.02 -2.31 -0.66
CA GLY A 64 14.19 -1.57 -1.07
C GLY A 64 14.07 -0.98 -2.48
N THR A 65 14.89 0.03 -2.77
CA THR A 65 15.02 0.61 -4.12
C THR A 65 16.50 0.80 -4.48
N THR A 66 16.81 0.97 -5.77
CA THR A 66 18.17 1.27 -6.24
C THR A 66 18.59 2.72 -6.01
N ARG A 67 17.63 3.61 -5.71
CA ARG A 67 17.83 5.06 -5.57
C ARG A 67 18.42 5.47 -4.23
N PHE A 68 18.04 4.76 -3.17
CA PHE A 68 18.43 5.05 -1.81
C PHE A 68 18.68 3.74 -1.07
N THR A 69 19.66 3.70 -0.19
CA THR A 69 20.10 2.47 0.49
C THR A 69 19.50 2.29 1.87
N ASP A 70 18.90 3.33 2.44
CA ASP A 70 18.50 3.43 3.85
C ASP A 70 17.01 3.78 4.05
N VAL A 71 16.28 4.03 2.96
CA VAL A 71 14.84 4.28 3.00
C VAL A 71 14.10 3.30 2.11
N GLY A 72 12.97 2.80 2.62
CA GLY A 72 12.04 2.00 1.83
C GLY A 72 11.33 2.84 0.77
N HIS A 73 10.90 2.18 -0.31
CA HIS A 73 10.07 2.77 -1.35
C HIS A 73 8.73 2.03 -1.44
N ALA A 74 7.67 2.77 -1.75
CA ALA A 74 6.33 2.23 -1.88
C ALA A 74 5.79 2.45 -3.29
N CYS A 75 5.31 1.35 -3.89
CA CYS A 75 4.72 1.28 -5.21
C CYS A 75 3.29 0.75 -5.14
N VAL A 76 2.59 0.78 -6.27
CA VAL A 76 1.30 0.12 -6.46
C VAL A 76 1.57 -1.29 -6.97
N GLY A 77 0.95 -2.27 -6.33
CA GLY A 77 0.91 -3.66 -6.77
C GLY A 77 -0.51 -4.14 -7.07
N GLU A 78 -0.59 -5.19 -7.87
CA GLU A 78 -1.80 -5.99 -8.12
C GLU A 78 -1.45 -7.47 -7.90
N ASP A 79 -2.21 -8.15 -7.04
CA ASP A 79 -2.02 -9.57 -6.69
C ASP A 79 -0.55 -9.93 -6.34
N GLY A 80 0.10 -9.04 -5.60
CA GLY A 80 1.49 -9.14 -5.13
C GLY A 80 2.55 -8.75 -6.16
N ARG A 81 2.17 -8.31 -7.35
CA ARG A 81 3.08 -7.90 -8.42
C ARG A 81 3.13 -6.39 -8.54
N LEU A 82 4.31 -5.80 -8.72
CA LEU A 82 4.45 -4.37 -8.97
C LEU A 82 3.80 -4.00 -10.32
N VAL A 83 2.90 -3.02 -10.31
CA VAL A 83 2.20 -2.54 -11.52
C VAL A 83 2.45 -1.06 -11.80
N PHE A 84 2.74 -0.25 -10.79
CA PHE A 84 3.02 1.18 -10.99
C PHE A 84 3.93 1.76 -9.90
N ASP A 85 4.98 2.46 -10.32
CA ASP A 85 5.81 3.28 -9.43
C ASP A 85 5.45 4.76 -9.62
N PRO A 86 4.97 5.46 -8.57
CA PRO A 86 4.63 6.88 -8.66
C PRO A 86 5.86 7.80 -8.79
N HIS A 87 7.07 7.30 -8.56
CA HIS A 87 8.27 8.10 -8.70
C HIS A 87 8.54 8.44 -10.19
N PRO A 88 9.05 9.66 -10.51
CA PRO A 88 9.30 10.06 -11.90
C PRO A 88 10.22 9.11 -12.69
N SER A 89 11.19 8.47 -12.04
CA SER A 89 12.10 7.53 -12.69
C SER A 89 11.48 6.17 -13.04
N ARG A 90 10.42 5.77 -12.30
CA ARG A 90 9.75 4.47 -12.44
C ARG A 90 10.66 3.24 -12.26
N ASP A 91 11.75 3.38 -11.52
CA ASP A 91 12.69 2.28 -11.27
C ASP A 91 12.07 1.15 -10.43
N GLY A 92 10.98 1.44 -9.71
CA GLY A 92 10.27 0.47 -8.89
C GLY A 92 11.05 0.08 -7.63
N LEU A 93 10.85 -1.18 -7.25
CA LEU A 93 11.52 -1.84 -6.13
C LEU A 93 12.68 -2.68 -6.66
N ASN A 94 13.71 -2.82 -5.83
CA ASN A 94 14.70 -3.86 -6.07
C ASN A 94 14.09 -5.25 -5.75
N ALA A 95 14.87 -6.31 -5.92
CA ALA A 95 14.40 -7.68 -5.66
C ALA A 95 14.02 -7.95 -4.17
N SER A 96 14.30 -7.02 -3.23
CA SER A 96 13.92 -7.16 -1.83
C SER A 96 12.59 -6.46 -1.54
N ILE A 97 11.49 -7.15 -1.86
CA ILE A 97 10.16 -6.75 -1.38
C ILE A 97 10.06 -7.12 0.10
N GLU A 98 9.63 -6.18 0.92
CA GLU A 98 9.54 -6.33 2.37
C GLU A 98 8.11 -6.60 2.83
N GLY A 99 7.12 -6.03 2.14
CA GLY A 99 5.73 -6.28 2.45
C GLY A 99 4.72 -5.57 1.56
N HIS A 100 3.48 -5.63 2.03
CA HIS A 100 2.30 -5.18 1.32
C HIS A 100 1.33 -4.44 2.25
N GLY A 101 0.51 -3.57 1.66
CA GLY A 101 -0.51 -2.82 2.36
C GLY A 101 -1.87 -2.96 1.70
N LEU A 102 -2.88 -3.45 2.43
CA LEU A 102 -4.25 -3.57 1.92
C LEU A 102 -5.14 -2.48 2.51
N PHE A 103 -5.96 -1.87 1.67
CA PHE A 103 -7.07 -1.04 2.10
C PHE A 103 -8.32 -1.90 2.29
N ILE A 104 -9.02 -1.68 3.40
CA ILE A 104 -10.31 -2.30 3.67
C ILE A 104 -11.37 -1.21 3.82
N ALA A 105 -12.55 -1.45 3.26
CA ALA A 105 -13.72 -0.63 3.54
C ALA A 105 -14.20 -0.92 4.97
N LEU A 106 -14.37 0.13 5.78
CA LEU A 106 -14.96 0.04 7.12
C LEU A 106 -16.47 -0.22 7.06
N GLU A 107 -17.11 0.26 5.98
CA GLU A 107 -18.53 0.06 5.69
C GLU A 107 -18.67 -0.63 4.32
N PRO A 108 -18.34 -1.94 4.19
CA PRO A 108 -18.28 -2.62 2.90
C PRO A 108 -19.61 -2.66 2.14
N TRP A 109 -20.74 -2.44 2.81
CA TRP A 109 -22.05 -2.31 2.15
C TRP A 109 -22.17 -1.06 1.26
N ARG A 110 -21.28 -0.06 1.41
CA ARG A 110 -21.31 1.16 0.58
C ARG A 110 -20.64 1.01 -0.78
N ILE A 111 -19.83 -0.04 -0.98
CA ILE A 111 -19.14 -0.32 -2.26
C ILE A 111 -19.88 -1.36 -3.12
N GLN A 112 -20.98 -1.92 -2.59
CA GLN A 112 -21.85 -2.82 -3.33
C GLN A 112 -22.75 -1.97 -4.24
N THR A 113 -22.45 -1.95 -5.53
CA THR A 113 -23.36 -1.40 -6.56
C THR A 113 -24.44 -2.41 -6.90
#